data_AF-A0A424YYA4-F1
#
_entry.id   AF-A0A424YYA4-F1
#
_cell.length_a   1.000
_cell.length_b   1.000
_cell.length_c   1.000
_cell.angle_alpha   90.00
_cell.angle_beta   90.00
_cell.angle_gamma   90.00
#
_symmetry.space_group_name_H-M   'P 1'
#
loop_
_entity.id
_entity.type
_entity.pdbx_description
1 polymer ?
#
loop_
_entity_poly.entity_id
_entity_poly.type
_entity_poly.pdbx_seq_one_letter_code
_entity_poly.pdbx_strand_id
1 'polypeptide(L)'
;MKKRFDKKVEAIDSKVDKYRIKFKDDNARKVKEDVFDEYTLRTLYKLSKLNIIQAMGGIVSRGKEANVFLADGADQTEIAVKIYRITTSSFNSMEEYIVGDPRFKNVGQKKHEIVFAWTKKEYRNLKRAHEAGVRVPVPITSNRNVLIMEYLGKDGVPYPLLKDIRLADTEAATICDKLIDYINKLYTDARLVHADLSEYNIMVEPNSREPIIIDMGQSTTLEHPRANEFLLRDIRNITKFFTRFGIENDPDKLYNFIKSP
;
A
#
# COMPACT_ATOMS: atom_id res chain seq x y z
N MET A 1 -22.98 -11.86 -30.99
CA MET A 1 -22.50 -11.01 -29.88
C MET A 1 -21.11 -11.42 -29.37
N LYS A 2 -20.85 -12.73 -29.12
CA LYS A 2 -19.54 -13.33 -28.77
C LYS A 2 -18.37 -12.91 -29.70
N LYS A 3 -18.49 -13.13 -31.02
CA LYS A 3 -17.48 -12.75 -32.04
C LYS A 3 -17.06 -11.27 -32.10
N ARG A 4 -17.90 -10.34 -31.62
CA ARG A 4 -17.61 -8.88 -31.63
C ARG A 4 -16.94 -8.43 -30.32
N PHE A 5 -17.08 -9.24 -29.28
CA PHE A 5 -16.42 -9.09 -27.99
C PHE A 5 -14.98 -9.61 -28.06
N ASP A 6 -14.79 -10.79 -28.67
CA ASP A 6 -13.47 -11.41 -28.87
C ASP A 6 -12.54 -10.50 -29.70
N LYS A 7 -13.04 -9.89 -30.79
CA LYS A 7 -12.30 -8.89 -31.58
C LYS A 7 -11.94 -7.60 -30.81
N LYS A 8 -12.71 -7.21 -29.79
CA LYS A 8 -12.42 -6.03 -28.96
C LYS A 8 -11.39 -6.35 -27.89
N VAL A 9 -11.36 -7.59 -27.39
CA VAL A 9 -10.35 -8.10 -26.46
C VAL A 9 -9.01 -8.30 -27.19
N GLU A 10 -8.98 -8.88 -28.39
CA GLU A 10 -7.77 -8.95 -29.24
C GLU A 10 -7.23 -7.55 -29.63
N ALA A 11 -8.11 -6.57 -29.82
CA ALA A 11 -7.73 -5.18 -30.05
C ALA A 11 -7.23 -4.45 -28.78
N ILE A 12 -7.57 -4.96 -27.60
CA ILE A 12 -7.01 -4.49 -26.32
C ILE A 12 -5.66 -5.19 -26.09
N ASP A 13 -5.55 -6.49 -26.31
CA ASP A 13 -4.29 -7.25 -26.19
C ASP A 13 -3.22 -6.75 -27.16
N SER A 14 -3.53 -6.53 -28.44
CA SER A 14 -2.58 -5.93 -29.40
C SER A 14 -2.22 -4.47 -29.09
N LYS A 15 -3.04 -3.77 -28.29
CA LYS A 15 -2.74 -2.41 -27.78
C LYS A 15 -2.07 -2.41 -26.41
N VAL A 16 -2.19 -3.50 -25.66
CA VAL A 16 -1.43 -3.79 -24.44
C VAL A 16 -0.02 -4.27 -24.80
N ASP A 17 0.14 -4.93 -25.94
CA ASP A 17 1.45 -5.14 -26.55
C ASP A 17 2.10 -3.81 -27.01
N LYS A 18 1.30 -2.78 -27.31
CA LYS A 18 1.78 -1.39 -27.46
C LYS A 18 2.10 -0.68 -26.15
N TYR A 19 1.58 -1.12 -25.00
CA TYR A 19 1.95 -0.60 -23.68
C TYR A 19 3.36 -1.00 -23.23
N ARG A 20 4.16 -1.64 -24.11
CA ARG A 20 5.59 -1.90 -23.90
C ARG A 20 5.86 -2.25 -22.45
N ILE A 21 5.20 -3.31 -22.04
CA ILE A 21 5.69 -4.10 -20.94
C ILE A 21 7.13 -4.51 -21.35
N LYS A 22 8.14 -3.76 -20.88
CA LYS A 22 9.58 -4.06 -21.07
C LYS A 22 9.94 -5.25 -20.19
N PHE A 23 9.21 -6.35 -20.29
CA PHE A 23 9.60 -7.58 -19.65
C PHE A 23 10.50 -8.35 -20.60
N LYS A 24 11.81 -8.21 -20.40
CA LYS A 24 12.85 -8.97 -21.13
C LYS A 24 13.08 -10.38 -20.56
N ASP A 25 12.16 -10.92 -19.74
CA ASP A 25 12.47 -12.11 -18.93
C ASP A 25 11.26 -13.05 -18.74
N ASP A 26 11.49 -14.37 -18.70
CA ASP A 26 10.45 -15.41 -18.66
C ASP A 26 9.56 -15.35 -17.39
N ASN A 27 10.06 -14.73 -16.31
CA ASN A 27 9.32 -14.45 -15.07
C ASN A 27 8.11 -13.53 -15.23
N ALA A 28 8.01 -12.84 -16.37
CA ALA A 28 6.95 -11.91 -16.67
C ALA A 28 5.70 -12.50 -17.31
N ARG A 29 5.83 -13.61 -18.04
CA ARG A 29 4.66 -14.32 -18.60
C ARG A 29 3.74 -14.83 -17.49
N LYS A 30 4.33 -15.40 -16.43
CA LYS A 30 3.57 -15.81 -15.23
C LYS A 30 2.86 -14.65 -14.52
N VAL A 31 3.39 -13.42 -14.59
CA VAL A 31 2.76 -12.23 -13.99
C VAL A 31 1.57 -11.74 -14.83
N LYS A 32 1.63 -11.88 -16.16
CA LYS A 32 0.51 -11.57 -17.06
C LYS A 32 -0.73 -12.41 -16.72
N GLU A 33 -0.58 -13.69 -16.40
CA GLU A 33 -1.71 -14.60 -16.18
C GLU A 33 -2.37 -14.44 -14.79
N ASP A 34 -1.65 -13.96 -13.79
CA ASP A 34 -2.05 -14.03 -12.37
C ASP A 34 -2.72 -12.75 -11.81
N VAL A 35 -2.62 -11.63 -12.53
CA VAL A 35 -2.96 -10.27 -12.01
C VAL A 35 -3.74 -9.43 -13.01
N PHE A 36 -3.52 -9.66 -14.31
CA PHE A 36 -4.11 -8.87 -15.39
C PHE A 36 -5.37 -9.52 -15.95
N ASP A 37 -6.35 -9.76 -15.08
CA ASP A 37 -7.68 -10.14 -15.52
C ASP A 37 -8.36 -9.03 -16.37
N GLU A 38 -9.51 -9.35 -16.97
CA GLU A 38 -10.23 -8.42 -17.84
C GLU A 38 -10.61 -7.10 -17.11
N TYR A 39 -10.89 -7.15 -15.81
CA TYR A 39 -11.22 -5.95 -15.02
C TYR A 39 -10.00 -5.07 -14.84
N THR A 40 -8.85 -5.65 -14.52
CA THR A 40 -7.57 -4.96 -14.39
C THR A 40 -7.17 -4.30 -15.72
N LEU A 41 -7.19 -5.04 -16.83
CA LEU A 41 -6.79 -4.52 -18.14
C LEU A 41 -7.65 -3.33 -18.59
N ARG A 42 -8.97 -3.42 -18.40
CA ARG A 42 -9.90 -2.31 -18.68
C ARG A 42 -9.59 -1.08 -17.81
N THR A 43 -9.21 -1.29 -16.56
CA THR A 43 -8.88 -0.23 -15.60
C THR A 43 -7.60 0.49 -16.01
N LEU A 44 -6.53 -0.25 -16.29
CA LEU A 44 -5.25 0.30 -16.75
C LEU A 44 -5.40 1.04 -18.08
N TYR A 45 -6.17 0.51 -19.03
CA TYR A 45 -6.48 1.20 -20.27
C TYR A 45 -7.18 2.54 -20.03
N LYS A 46 -8.15 2.59 -19.11
CA LYS A 46 -8.82 3.85 -18.74
C LYS A 46 -7.85 4.85 -18.11
N LEU A 47 -6.99 4.40 -17.20
CA LEU A 47 -6.00 5.26 -16.52
C LEU A 47 -4.97 5.82 -17.50
N SER A 48 -4.56 5.04 -18.50
CA SER A 48 -3.69 5.54 -19.57
C SER A 48 -4.41 6.52 -20.50
N LYS A 49 -5.68 6.29 -20.83
CA LYS A 49 -6.49 7.26 -21.60
C LYS A 49 -6.68 8.61 -20.90
N LEU A 50 -6.58 8.63 -19.57
CA LEU A 50 -6.60 9.85 -18.77
C LEU A 50 -5.20 10.48 -18.60
N ASN A 51 -4.18 9.96 -19.29
CA ASN A 51 -2.77 10.37 -19.17
C ASN A 51 -2.19 10.26 -17.75
N ILE A 52 -2.79 9.40 -16.90
CA ILE A 52 -2.27 9.14 -15.54
C ILE A 52 -1.11 8.13 -15.61
N ILE A 53 -1.22 7.13 -16.49
CA ILE A 53 -0.15 6.15 -16.76
C ILE A 53 0.28 6.31 -18.22
N GLN A 54 1.55 6.68 -18.43
CA GLN A 54 2.15 6.76 -19.75
C GLN A 54 2.77 5.43 -20.17
N ALA A 55 3.51 4.78 -19.27
CA ALA A 55 4.14 3.49 -19.53
C ALA A 55 4.21 2.63 -18.25
N MET A 56 3.99 1.31 -18.38
CA MET A 56 4.18 0.37 -17.28
C MET A 56 5.64 -0.11 -17.25
N GLY A 57 6.25 -0.10 -16.07
CA GLY A 57 7.60 -0.55 -15.81
C GLY A 57 7.68 -1.95 -15.20
N GLY A 58 8.78 -2.18 -14.49
CA GLY A 58 9.08 -3.44 -13.81
C GLY A 58 8.20 -3.71 -12.60
N ILE A 59 8.20 -4.96 -12.13
CA ILE A 59 7.59 -5.30 -10.84
C ILE A 59 8.50 -4.82 -9.71
N VAL A 60 7.92 -4.11 -8.74
CA VAL A 60 8.60 -3.58 -7.56
C VAL A 60 8.45 -4.55 -6.39
N SER A 61 7.25 -5.07 -6.19
CA SER A 61 6.96 -6.02 -5.11
C SER A 61 5.90 -7.03 -5.50
N ARG A 62 6.10 -8.29 -5.07
CA ARG A 62 5.14 -9.39 -5.20
C ARG A 62 4.56 -9.71 -3.84
N GLY A 63 3.27 -9.51 -3.68
CA GLY A 63 2.52 -9.86 -2.48
C GLY A 63 1.50 -10.96 -2.73
N LYS A 64 1.06 -11.58 -1.63
CA LYS A 64 -0.05 -12.55 -1.64
C LYS A 64 -1.35 -11.91 -2.13
N GLU A 65 -1.57 -10.65 -1.75
CA GLU A 65 -2.83 -9.94 -1.96
C GLU A 65 -2.78 -8.93 -3.13
N ALA A 66 -1.61 -8.33 -3.35
CA ALA A 66 -1.39 -7.34 -4.38
C ALA A 66 0.02 -7.42 -4.95
N ASN A 67 0.21 -6.92 -6.16
CA ASN A 67 1.54 -6.66 -6.71
C ASN A 67 1.71 -5.15 -6.94
N VAL A 68 2.92 -4.65 -6.77
CA VAL A 68 3.26 -3.25 -7.01
C VAL A 68 4.17 -3.17 -8.22
N PHE A 69 3.84 -2.30 -9.16
CA PHE A 69 4.59 -2.06 -10.38
C PHE A 69 5.10 -0.61 -10.39
N LEU A 70 6.29 -0.41 -10.96
CA LEU A 70 6.74 0.92 -11.38
C LEU A 70 5.97 1.31 -12.64
N ALA A 71 5.69 2.60 -12.81
CA ALA A 71 5.19 3.14 -14.06
C ALA A 71 5.63 4.61 -14.22
N ASP A 72 5.63 5.07 -15.45
CA ASP A 72 5.83 6.48 -15.79
C ASP A 72 4.46 7.17 -15.78
N GLY A 73 4.32 8.19 -14.94
CA GLY A 73 3.15 9.05 -14.81
C GLY A 73 3.20 10.25 -15.75
N ALA A 74 2.39 11.27 -15.47
CA ALA A 74 2.48 12.55 -16.16
C ALA A 74 3.90 13.16 -16.00
N ASP A 75 4.37 13.86 -17.02
CA ASP A 75 5.67 14.55 -17.02
C ASP A 75 6.88 13.67 -16.69
N GLN A 76 6.82 12.37 -17.03
CA GLN A 76 7.87 11.38 -16.75
C GLN A 76 8.17 11.22 -15.25
N THR A 77 7.21 11.53 -14.38
CA THR A 77 7.32 11.24 -12.95
C THR A 77 7.17 9.75 -12.68
N GLU A 78 7.98 9.20 -11.77
CA GLU A 78 7.86 7.79 -11.36
C GLU A 78 6.65 7.62 -10.42
N ILE A 79 5.76 6.67 -10.73
CA ILE A 79 4.58 6.34 -9.92
C ILE A 79 4.54 4.85 -9.60
N ALA A 80 3.93 4.50 -8.46
CA ALA A 80 3.66 3.13 -8.07
C ALA A 80 2.23 2.75 -8.44
N VAL A 81 2.06 1.62 -9.12
CA VAL A 81 0.77 1.03 -9.48
C VAL A 81 0.58 -0.25 -8.67
N LYS A 82 -0.21 -0.19 -7.60
CA LYS A 82 -0.57 -1.35 -6.77
C LYS A 82 -1.85 -1.98 -7.31
N ILE A 83 -1.75 -3.24 -7.72
CA ILE A 83 -2.86 -4.02 -8.28
C ILE A 83 -3.21 -5.16 -7.34
N TYR A 84 -4.41 -5.10 -6.77
CA TYR A 84 -4.97 -6.15 -5.94
C TYR A 84 -5.46 -7.32 -6.79
N ARG A 85 -5.18 -8.54 -6.32
CA ARG A 85 -5.61 -9.77 -6.97
C ARG A 85 -7.06 -10.07 -6.60
N ILE A 86 -7.90 -10.31 -7.59
CA ILE A 86 -9.34 -10.58 -7.37
C ILE A 86 -9.60 -12.03 -6.94
N THR A 87 -8.79 -12.98 -7.41
CA THR A 87 -9.06 -14.43 -7.32
C THR A 87 -8.33 -15.15 -6.19
N THR A 88 -7.56 -14.46 -5.35
CA THR A 88 -6.69 -15.11 -4.36
C THR A 88 -7.45 -15.89 -3.29
N SER A 89 -6.74 -16.86 -2.69
CA SER A 89 -7.21 -17.67 -1.56
C SER A 89 -6.98 -16.98 -0.21
N SER A 90 -6.18 -15.91 -0.17
CA SER A 90 -5.80 -15.19 1.04
C SER A 90 -6.85 -14.19 1.52
N PHE A 91 -8.10 -14.24 1.05
CA PHE A 91 -9.16 -13.38 1.60
C PHE A 91 -9.36 -13.57 3.10
N ASN A 92 -9.05 -14.77 3.62
CA ASN A 92 -9.15 -15.07 5.04
C ASN A 92 -8.24 -14.17 5.90
N SER A 93 -7.11 -13.66 5.39
CA SER A 93 -6.27 -12.70 6.14
C SER A 93 -6.83 -11.29 6.13
N MET A 94 -7.62 -10.92 5.12
CA MET A 94 -8.27 -9.61 5.07
C MET A 94 -9.47 -9.54 6.01
N GLU A 95 -10.13 -10.66 6.30
CA GLU A 95 -11.34 -10.71 7.13
C GLU A 95 -11.15 -10.03 8.48
N GLU A 96 -10.01 -10.22 9.14
CA GLU A 96 -9.68 -9.63 10.44
C GLU A 96 -9.79 -8.09 10.47
N TYR A 97 -9.55 -7.46 9.32
CA TYR A 97 -9.50 -6.00 9.16
C TYR A 97 -10.70 -5.43 8.39
N ILE A 98 -11.58 -6.31 7.87
CA ILE A 98 -12.84 -5.99 7.19
C ILE A 98 -13.99 -6.13 8.18
N VAL A 99 -14.01 -7.23 8.94
CA VAL A 99 -15.08 -7.57 9.87
C VAL A 99 -15.05 -6.61 11.06
N GLY A 100 -16.02 -5.70 11.09
CA GLY A 100 -16.10 -4.64 12.09
C GLY A 100 -15.76 -3.26 11.55
N ASP A 101 -15.26 -3.15 10.31
CA ASP A 101 -15.09 -1.87 9.63
C ASP A 101 -16.44 -1.38 9.05
N PRO A 102 -17.00 -0.25 9.53
CA PRO A 102 -18.29 0.26 9.07
C PRO A 102 -18.36 0.49 7.56
N ARG A 103 -17.21 0.70 6.91
CA ARG A 103 -17.10 1.00 5.47
C ARG A 103 -17.40 -0.20 4.59
N PHE A 104 -17.50 -1.41 5.17
CA PHE A 104 -17.81 -2.65 4.47
C PHE A 104 -19.22 -3.18 4.73
N LYS A 105 -20.01 -2.55 5.62
CA LYS A 105 -21.37 -3.00 6.00
C LYS A 105 -22.30 -3.19 4.79
N ASN A 106 -22.15 -2.38 3.74
CA ASN A 106 -22.99 -2.39 2.54
C ASN A 106 -22.26 -2.93 1.29
N VAL A 107 -21.10 -3.58 1.46
CA VAL A 107 -20.34 -4.15 0.34
C VAL A 107 -20.91 -5.54 0.01
N GLY A 108 -21.09 -5.82 -1.27
CA GLY A 108 -21.54 -7.14 -1.74
C GLY A 108 -20.58 -8.26 -1.36
N GLN A 109 -21.07 -9.49 -1.35
CA GLN A 109 -20.31 -10.68 -0.94
C GLN A 109 -19.38 -11.23 -2.04
N LYS A 110 -19.42 -10.66 -3.26
CA LYS A 110 -18.55 -11.13 -4.35
C LYS A 110 -17.13 -10.64 -4.12
N LYS A 111 -16.14 -11.52 -4.30
CA LYS A 111 -14.71 -11.23 -4.11
C LYS A 111 -14.24 -9.92 -4.75
N HIS A 112 -14.64 -9.63 -5.99
CA HIS A 112 -14.23 -8.40 -6.67
C HIS A 112 -14.82 -7.13 -6.02
N GLU A 113 -16.04 -7.17 -5.48
CA GLU A 113 -16.65 -6.04 -4.79
C GLU A 113 -15.89 -5.71 -3.49
N ILE A 114 -15.52 -6.76 -2.75
CA ILE A 114 -14.69 -6.66 -1.54
C ILE A 114 -13.33 -6.06 -1.89
N VAL A 115 -12.65 -6.55 -2.93
CA VAL A 115 -11.34 -6.03 -3.37
C VAL A 115 -11.43 -4.57 -3.81
N PHE A 116 -12.50 -4.18 -4.50
CA PHE A 116 -12.68 -2.78 -4.92
C PHE A 116 -12.92 -1.87 -3.70
N ALA A 117 -13.70 -2.33 -2.73
CA ALA A 117 -13.89 -1.61 -1.47
C ALA A 117 -12.59 -1.50 -0.67
N TRP A 118 -11.77 -2.56 -0.66
CA TRP A 118 -10.47 -2.60 -0.01
C TRP A 118 -9.45 -1.64 -0.66
N THR A 119 -9.36 -1.65 -1.99
CA THR A 119 -8.51 -0.70 -2.74
C THR A 119 -8.93 0.75 -2.44
N LYS A 120 -10.24 1.02 -2.39
CA LYS A 120 -10.79 2.33 -2.02
C LYS A 120 -10.56 2.68 -0.55
N LYS A 121 -10.52 1.69 0.35
CA LYS A 121 -10.13 1.85 1.76
C LYS A 121 -8.69 2.33 1.84
N GLU A 122 -7.75 1.62 1.20
CA GLU A 122 -6.33 2.00 1.22
C GLU A 122 -6.11 3.42 0.69
N TYR A 123 -6.69 3.75 -0.47
CA TYR A 123 -6.63 5.10 -1.03
C TYR A 123 -7.07 6.19 -0.03
N ARG A 124 -8.20 5.98 0.64
CA ARG A 124 -8.72 6.93 1.65
C ARG A 124 -7.86 6.98 2.90
N ASN A 125 -7.30 5.85 3.32
CA ASN A 125 -6.42 5.79 4.49
C ASN A 125 -5.10 6.53 4.22
N LEU A 126 -4.48 6.33 3.05
CA LEU A 126 -3.31 7.11 2.61
C LEU A 126 -3.61 8.60 2.60
N LYS A 127 -4.77 9.00 2.06
CA LYS A 127 -5.16 10.41 2.01
C LYS A 127 -5.29 11.02 3.41
N ARG A 128 -6.00 10.34 4.33
CA ARG A 128 -6.16 10.79 5.73
C ARG A 128 -4.83 10.86 6.48
N ALA A 129 -3.96 9.87 6.31
CA ALA A 129 -2.65 9.85 6.94
C ALA A 129 -1.77 10.99 6.42
N HIS A 130 -1.75 11.22 5.10
CA HIS A 130 -1.01 12.32 4.51
C HIS A 130 -1.52 13.69 4.98
N GLU A 131 -2.85 13.88 5.04
CA GLU A 131 -3.48 15.11 5.56
C GLU A 131 -3.18 15.34 7.04
N ALA A 132 -2.97 14.28 7.82
CA ALA A 132 -2.53 14.33 9.22
C ALA A 132 -1.01 14.56 9.39
N GLY A 133 -0.27 14.79 8.31
CA GLY A 133 1.17 15.01 8.36
C GLY A 133 2.00 13.75 8.63
N VAL A 134 1.43 12.56 8.38
CA VAL A 134 2.15 11.29 8.43
C VAL A 134 2.79 11.03 7.07
N ARG A 135 4.08 10.67 7.07
CA ARG A 135 4.77 10.34 5.82
C ARG A 135 4.35 8.95 5.33
N VAL A 136 3.51 8.97 4.31
CA VAL A 136 3.02 7.80 3.54
C VAL A 136 3.18 8.08 2.04
N PRO A 137 3.12 7.09 1.12
CA PRO A 137 3.04 7.36 -0.31
C PRO A 137 1.87 8.31 -0.62
N VAL A 138 2.14 9.42 -1.31
CA VAL A 138 1.08 10.36 -1.70
C VAL A 138 0.11 9.65 -2.67
N PRO A 139 -1.18 9.49 -2.32
CA PRO A 139 -2.13 8.79 -3.18
C PRO A 139 -2.55 9.68 -4.35
N ILE A 140 -2.51 9.14 -5.57
CA ILE A 140 -2.91 9.86 -6.80
C ILE A 140 -4.35 9.54 -7.15
N THR A 141 -4.69 8.26 -7.29
CA THR A 141 -6.06 7.83 -7.59
C THR A 141 -6.27 6.34 -7.29
N SER A 142 -7.52 5.91 -7.17
CA SER A 142 -7.87 4.48 -7.19
C SER A 142 -9.05 4.23 -8.12
N ASN A 143 -9.04 3.07 -8.76
CA ASN A 143 -10.13 2.61 -9.60
C ASN A 143 -10.19 1.08 -9.57
N ARG A 144 -11.33 0.52 -9.18
CA ARG A 144 -11.51 -0.93 -9.00
C ARG A 144 -10.41 -1.51 -8.09
N ASN A 145 -9.61 -2.44 -8.59
CA ASN A 145 -8.54 -3.12 -7.88
C ASN A 145 -7.16 -2.45 -8.07
N VAL A 146 -7.10 -1.27 -8.67
CA VAL A 146 -5.86 -0.54 -8.95
C VAL A 146 -5.79 0.71 -8.09
N LEU A 147 -4.68 0.88 -7.38
CA LEU A 147 -4.29 2.09 -6.64
C LEU A 147 -3.02 2.66 -7.30
N ILE A 148 -3.03 3.96 -7.59
CA ILE A 148 -1.87 4.72 -8.04
C ILE A 148 -1.45 5.67 -6.92
N MET A 149 -0.17 5.67 -6.60
CA MET A 149 0.44 6.49 -5.57
C MET A 149 1.88 6.87 -5.96
N GLU A 150 2.48 7.76 -5.18
CA GLU A 150 3.90 8.10 -5.25
C GLU A 150 4.78 6.85 -5.28
N TYR A 151 5.78 6.85 -6.16
CA TYR A 151 6.84 5.86 -6.11
C TYR A 151 7.89 6.26 -5.06
N LEU A 152 8.09 5.39 -4.07
CA LEU A 152 9.11 5.58 -3.03
C LEU A 152 10.43 4.97 -3.50
N GLY A 153 11.12 5.69 -4.36
CA GLY A 153 12.34 5.24 -4.99
C GLY A 153 12.92 6.31 -5.91
N LYS A 154 14.03 5.96 -6.56
CA LYS A 154 14.67 6.82 -7.55
C LYS A 154 15.30 5.97 -8.65
N ASP A 155 15.13 6.40 -9.90
CA ASP A 155 15.72 5.76 -11.08
C ASP A 155 15.33 4.26 -11.16
N GLY A 156 14.07 3.96 -10.81
CA GLY A 156 13.49 2.62 -10.77
C GLY A 156 13.96 1.73 -9.62
N VAL A 157 14.74 2.25 -8.68
CA VAL A 157 15.21 1.53 -7.48
C VAL A 157 14.38 1.97 -6.26
N PRO A 158 13.65 1.05 -5.61
CA PRO A 158 12.83 1.39 -4.44
C PRO A 158 13.72 1.71 -3.24
N TYR A 159 13.25 2.57 -2.34
CA TYR A 159 13.90 2.80 -1.06
C TYR A 159 13.96 1.49 -0.24
N PRO A 160 15.01 1.30 0.59
CA PRO A 160 15.12 0.09 1.41
C PRO A 160 14.07 0.07 2.52
N LEU A 161 13.69 -1.13 2.94
CA LEU A 161 12.86 -1.32 4.14
C LEU A 161 13.69 -1.09 5.40
N LEU A 162 13.03 -0.63 6.47
CA LEU A 162 13.64 -0.40 7.78
C LEU A 162 14.32 -1.66 8.34
N LYS A 163 13.78 -2.85 8.04
CA LYS A 163 14.41 -4.12 8.43
C LYS A 163 15.78 -4.36 7.78
N ASP A 164 16.00 -3.82 6.57
CA ASP A 164 17.15 -4.10 5.71
C ASP A 164 18.26 -3.03 5.82
N ILE A 165 17.98 -1.90 6.48
CA ILE A 165 18.97 -0.84 6.66
C ILE A 165 19.86 -1.06 7.88
N ARG A 166 21.12 -0.65 7.75
CA ARG A 166 22.01 -0.44 8.88
C ARG A 166 21.88 1.00 9.35
N LEU A 167 21.64 1.17 10.64
CA LEU A 167 21.48 2.47 11.28
C LEU A 167 22.60 2.69 12.29
N ALA A 168 23.12 3.91 12.34
CA ALA A 168 23.84 4.38 13.52
C ALA A 168 22.85 4.63 14.67
N ASP A 169 23.32 4.57 15.92
CA ASP A 169 22.46 4.70 17.10
C ASP A 169 21.67 6.02 17.12
N THR A 170 22.28 7.13 16.68
CA THR A 170 21.64 8.44 16.60
C THR A 170 20.55 8.52 15.51
N GLU A 171 20.75 7.83 14.38
CA GLU A 171 19.74 7.71 13.32
C GLU A 171 18.57 6.85 13.81
N ALA A 172 18.85 5.76 14.51
CA ALA A 172 17.84 4.87 15.06
C ALA A 172 16.93 5.59 16.07
N ALA A 173 17.50 6.40 16.96
CA ALA A 173 16.73 7.20 17.92
C ALA A 173 15.80 8.19 17.20
N THR A 174 16.33 8.94 16.23
CA THR A 174 15.56 9.91 15.44
C THR A 174 14.40 9.26 14.69
N ILE A 175 14.63 8.09 14.08
CA ILE A 175 13.59 7.34 13.36
C ILE A 175 12.55 6.79 14.34
N CYS A 176 12.96 6.30 15.52
CA CYS A 176 12.05 5.81 16.55
C CYS A 176 11.08 6.90 17.00
N ASP A 177 11.60 8.09 17.31
CA ASP A 177 10.79 9.25 17.73
C ASP A 177 9.80 9.68 16.64
N LYS A 178 10.25 9.74 15.37
CA LYS A 178 9.36 10.04 14.24
C LYS A 178 8.25 9.00 14.06
N LEU A 179 8.56 7.72 14.22
CA LEU A 179 7.55 6.66 14.10
C LEU A 179 6.54 6.70 15.24
N ILE A 180 6.96 7.02 16.47
CA ILE A 180 6.04 7.22 17.60
C ILE A 180 5.13 8.43 17.33
N ASP A 181 5.68 9.55 16.84
CA ASP A 181 4.89 10.72 16.41
C ASP A 181 3.90 10.37 15.29
N TYR A 182 4.30 9.55 14.31
CA TYR A 182 3.40 9.07 13.26
C TYR A 182 2.30 8.15 13.77
N ILE A 183 2.56 7.26 14.73
CA ILE A 183 1.51 6.47 15.38
C ILE A 183 0.53 7.41 16.10
N ASN A 184 1.05 8.41 16.81
CA ASN A 184 0.22 9.41 17.50
C ASN A 184 -0.68 10.16 16.51
N LYS A 185 -0.12 10.77 15.46
CA LYS A 185 -0.87 11.50 14.41
C LYS A 185 -1.87 10.62 13.67
N LEU A 186 -1.52 9.36 13.39
CA LEU A 186 -2.48 8.40 12.82
C LEU A 186 -3.70 8.24 13.74
N TYR A 187 -3.48 8.10 15.04
CA TYR A 187 -4.54 7.88 16.01
C TYR A 187 -5.36 9.14 16.28
N THR A 188 -4.72 10.26 16.62
CA THR A 188 -5.38 11.50 17.04
C THR A 188 -6.02 12.23 15.87
N ASP A 189 -5.26 12.44 14.80
CA ASP A 189 -5.61 13.37 13.73
C ASP A 189 -6.23 12.63 12.54
N ALA A 190 -5.58 11.54 12.10
CA ALA A 190 -6.10 10.74 11.01
C ALA A 190 -7.26 9.83 11.44
N ARG A 191 -7.47 9.60 12.76
CA ARG A 191 -8.50 8.70 13.33
C ARG A 191 -8.41 7.27 12.77
N LEU A 192 -7.18 6.76 12.70
CA LEU A 192 -6.80 5.46 12.16
C LEU A 192 -5.81 4.73 13.08
N VAL A 193 -5.79 3.41 12.98
CA VAL A 193 -4.71 2.55 13.52
C VAL A 193 -4.15 1.77 12.34
N HIS A 194 -2.81 1.69 12.21
CA HIS A 194 -2.21 0.97 11.09
C HIS A 194 -2.59 -0.51 11.08
N ALA A 195 -2.65 -1.09 12.28
CA ALA A 195 -3.09 -2.44 12.57
C ALA A 195 -2.20 -3.54 12.01
N ASP A 196 -0.97 -3.24 11.60
CA ASP A 196 0.03 -4.25 11.20
C ASP A 196 1.45 -3.65 11.20
N LEU A 197 1.67 -2.53 11.89
CA LEU A 197 2.89 -1.74 11.75
C LEU A 197 4.11 -2.50 12.27
N SER A 198 5.17 -2.55 11.47
CA SER A 198 6.45 -3.21 11.78
C SER A 198 7.57 -2.72 10.86
N GLU A 199 8.79 -3.16 11.07
CA GLU A 199 9.94 -2.86 10.22
C GLU A 199 9.81 -3.36 8.77
N TYR A 200 8.80 -4.19 8.49
CA TYR A 200 8.51 -4.76 7.17
C TYR A 200 7.63 -3.85 6.30
N ASN A 201 6.93 -2.88 6.89
CA ASN A 201 6.08 -1.91 6.20
C ASN A 201 6.48 -0.46 6.47
N ILE A 202 7.76 -0.27 6.76
CA ILE A 202 8.39 1.04 6.81
C ILE A 202 9.53 1.05 5.81
N MET A 203 9.50 1.98 4.87
CA MET A 203 10.64 2.30 3.98
C MET A 203 11.40 3.49 4.57
N VAL A 204 12.69 3.61 4.26
CA VAL A 204 13.50 4.75 4.73
C VAL A 204 14.15 5.42 3.54
N GLU A 205 13.90 6.72 3.39
CA GLU A 205 14.55 7.50 2.34
C GLU A 205 16.07 7.58 2.61
N PRO A 206 16.93 7.18 1.65
CA PRO A 206 18.37 7.02 1.92
C PRO A 206 19.09 8.28 2.42
N ASN A 207 18.71 9.46 1.92
CA ASN A 207 19.43 10.71 2.19
C ASN A 207 18.94 11.43 3.45
N SER A 208 17.62 11.56 3.61
CA SER A 208 17.02 12.28 4.75
C SER A 208 16.83 11.40 5.98
N ARG A 209 16.93 10.06 5.81
CA ARG A 209 16.53 9.06 6.80
C ARG A 209 15.09 9.18 7.26
N GLU A 210 14.24 9.79 6.44
CA GLU A 210 12.81 9.92 6.71
C GLU A 210 12.14 8.54 6.66
N PRO A 211 11.51 8.06 7.75
CA PRO A 211 10.70 6.85 7.71
C PRO A 211 9.38 7.12 6.98
N ILE A 212 8.96 6.16 6.14
CA ILE A 212 7.76 6.25 5.33
C ILE A 212 6.93 5.00 5.58
N ILE A 213 5.73 5.18 6.14
CA ILE A 213 4.80 4.09 6.41
C ILE A 213 4.10 3.69 5.10
N ILE A 214 4.13 2.39 4.78
CA ILE A 214 3.49 1.82 3.59
C ILE A 214 2.44 0.78 3.99
N ASP A 215 1.63 0.32 3.03
CA ASP A 215 0.59 -0.70 3.22
C ASP A 215 -0.56 -0.32 4.17
N MET A 216 -1.11 0.89 3.99
CA MET A 216 -2.27 1.41 4.72
C MET A 216 -3.61 0.68 4.41
N GLY A 217 -3.57 -0.42 3.66
CA GLY A 217 -4.73 -1.24 3.32
C GLY A 217 -5.29 -1.96 4.55
N GLN A 218 -4.44 -2.41 5.47
CA GLN A 218 -4.86 -3.10 6.68
C GLN A 218 -5.43 -2.13 7.73
N SER A 219 -5.11 -0.84 7.65
CA SER A 219 -5.45 0.15 8.68
C SER A 219 -6.94 0.29 8.96
N THR A 220 -7.31 0.21 10.24
CA THR A 220 -8.69 0.24 10.73
C THR A 220 -9.07 1.61 11.25
N THR A 221 -10.37 1.93 11.26
CA THR A 221 -10.88 3.10 11.98
C THR A 221 -10.90 2.83 13.48
N LEU A 222 -11.01 3.88 14.30
CA LEU A 222 -11.09 3.72 15.76
C LEU A 222 -12.41 3.07 16.24
N GLU A 223 -13.43 3.00 15.37
CA GLU A 223 -14.69 2.30 15.63
C GLU A 223 -14.55 0.78 15.53
N HIS A 224 -13.43 0.28 14.99
CA HIS A 224 -13.19 -1.14 14.90
C HIS A 224 -13.09 -1.76 16.31
N PRO A 225 -13.78 -2.88 16.62
CA PRO A 225 -13.79 -3.45 17.97
C PRO A 225 -12.40 -3.76 18.53
N ARG A 226 -11.46 -4.09 17.63
CA ARG A 226 -10.06 -4.43 17.95
C ARG A 226 -9.07 -3.27 17.76
N ALA A 227 -9.53 -2.05 17.48
CA ALA A 227 -8.64 -0.90 17.22
C ALA A 227 -7.60 -0.68 18.34
N ASN A 228 -8.02 -0.80 19.60
CA ASN A 228 -7.14 -0.63 20.76
C ASN A 228 -6.07 -1.73 20.86
N GLU A 229 -6.46 -2.98 20.57
CA GLU A 229 -5.54 -4.12 20.55
C GLU A 229 -4.49 -3.95 19.45
N PHE A 230 -4.94 -3.54 18.26
CA PHE A 230 -4.08 -3.24 17.12
C PHE A 230 -3.10 -2.09 17.40
N LEU A 231 -3.56 -1.02 18.05
CA LEU A 231 -2.69 0.10 18.42
C LEU A 231 -1.57 -0.36 19.36
N LEU A 232 -1.92 -1.12 20.41
CA LEU A 232 -0.93 -1.64 21.35
C LEU A 232 0.04 -2.61 20.67
N ARG A 233 -0.43 -3.42 19.71
CA ARG A 233 0.42 -4.30 18.90
C ARG A 233 1.41 -3.49 18.05
N ASP A 234 0.95 -2.46 17.36
CA ASP A 234 1.79 -1.59 16.53
C ASP A 234 2.89 -0.93 17.39
N ILE A 235 2.52 -0.36 18.55
CA ILE A 235 3.48 0.24 19.50
C ILE A 235 4.50 -0.80 19.98
N ARG A 236 4.06 -2.01 20.35
CA ARG A 236 4.95 -3.09 20.80
C ARG A 236 5.92 -3.53 19.69
N ASN A 237 5.45 -3.63 18.45
CA ASN A 237 6.32 -4.01 17.33
C ASN A 237 7.43 -2.98 17.12
N ILE A 238 7.07 -1.68 17.08
CA ILE A 238 8.02 -0.59 16.88
C ILE A 238 9.02 -0.50 18.03
N THR A 239 8.53 -0.42 19.27
CA THR A 239 9.40 -0.37 20.45
C THR A 239 10.33 -1.57 20.53
N LYS A 240 9.82 -2.79 20.32
CA LYS A 240 10.63 -4.02 20.30
C LYS A 240 11.72 -3.98 19.24
N PHE A 241 11.42 -3.49 18.04
CA PHE A 241 12.41 -3.37 16.97
C PHE A 241 13.59 -2.46 17.37
N PHE A 242 13.31 -1.36 18.07
CA PHE A 242 14.35 -0.39 18.45
C PHE A 242 15.18 -0.77 19.68
N THR A 243 14.75 -1.78 20.47
CA THR A 243 15.56 -2.29 21.60
C THR A 243 16.94 -2.80 21.17
N ARG A 244 17.08 -3.31 19.95
CA ARG A 244 18.37 -3.77 19.38
C ARG A 244 19.39 -2.64 19.16
N PHE A 245 18.95 -1.39 19.23
CA PHE A 245 19.79 -0.19 19.16
C PHE A 245 19.92 0.50 20.53
N GLY A 246 19.57 -0.19 21.63
CA GLY A 246 19.63 0.36 22.99
C GLY A 246 18.55 1.39 23.31
N ILE A 247 17.52 1.51 22.46
CA ILE A 247 16.40 2.44 22.68
C ILE A 247 15.29 1.71 23.42
N GLU A 248 15.04 2.10 24.67
CA GLU A 248 14.03 1.51 25.52
C GLU A 248 12.84 2.46 25.69
N ASN A 249 11.68 2.04 25.18
CA ASN A 249 10.42 2.74 25.33
C ASN A 249 9.38 1.78 25.91
N ASP A 250 8.69 2.19 26.98
CA ASP A 250 7.64 1.40 27.62
C ASP A 250 6.36 1.44 26.76
N PRO A 251 5.93 0.30 26.18
CA PRO A 251 4.78 0.27 25.27
C PRO A 251 3.47 0.68 25.94
N ASP A 252 3.29 0.36 27.23
CA ASP A 252 2.03 0.64 27.93
C ASP A 252 1.96 2.14 28.30
N LYS A 253 3.09 2.76 28.64
CA LYS A 253 3.16 4.23 28.81
C LYS A 253 2.87 4.97 27.51
N LEU A 254 3.47 4.55 26.39
CA LEU A 254 3.21 5.15 25.08
C LEU A 254 1.75 4.99 24.66
N TYR A 255 1.17 3.80 24.87
CA TYR A 255 -0.23 3.54 24.58
C TYR A 255 -1.16 4.47 25.37
N ASN A 256 -0.91 4.63 26.67
CA ASN A 256 -1.69 5.55 27.50
C ASN A 256 -1.52 7.01 27.07
N PHE A 257 -0.30 7.44 26.76
CA PHE A 257 -0.02 8.78 26.24
C PHE A 257 -0.82 9.07 24.95
N ILE A 258 -0.75 8.19 23.95
CA ILE A 258 -1.44 8.36 22.67
C ILE A 258 -2.97 8.36 22.85
N LYS A 259 -3.49 7.63 23.84
CA LYS A 259 -4.93 7.56 24.12
C LYS A 259 -5.47 8.66 25.02
N SER A 260 -4.59 9.46 25.61
CA SER A 260 -4.93 10.60 26.46
C SER A 260 -4.57 11.91 25.75
N PRO A 261 -5.31 12.28 24.68
CA PRO A 261 -5.08 13.53 23.96
C PRO A 261 -5.33 14.76 24.83
#